data_AF-A0A7H8JQB7-F1
#
_entry.id   AF-A0A7H8JQB7-F1
#
_cell.length_a   1.000
_cell.length_b   1.000
_cell.length_c   1.000
_cell.angle_alpha   90.00
_cell.angle_beta   90.00
_cell.angle_gamma   90.00
#
_symmetry.space_group_name_H-M   'P 1'
#
loop_
_entity.id
_entity.type
_entity.pdbx_description
1 polymer ?
#
loop_
_entity_poly.entity_id
_entity_poly.type
_entity_poly.pdbx_seq_one_letter_code
_entity_poly.pdbx_strand_id
1 'polypeptide(L)'
;MTDRPKAKPSHEPSQDLTDAQAAMDEAWKVYEEKRHAYRKAIADELRASGISHAKMAALTSYTEETVRHIAREYKVPPKRKPTVRPLKD
;
A
#
# COMPACT_ATOMS: atom_id res chain seq x y z
N MET A 1 54.17 19.26 -11.17
CA MET A 1 52.90 19.66 -11.83
C MET A 1 51.91 18.54 -11.57
N THR A 2 51.02 18.71 -10.59
CA THR A 2 49.99 17.73 -10.24
C THR A 2 48.75 18.01 -11.08
N ASP A 3 48.48 17.11 -12.03
CA ASP A 3 47.29 17.14 -12.87
C ASP A 3 46.07 16.79 -12.01
N ARG A 4 45.17 17.76 -11.79
CA ARG A 4 43.96 17.56 -10.98
C ARG A 4 42.90 16.93 -11.89
N PRO A 5 42.28 15.79 -11.53
CA PRO A 5 41.27 15.18 -12.38
C PRO A 5 40.08 16.15 -12.52
N LYS A 6 39.73 16.49 -13.77
CA LYS A 6 38.56 17.33 -14.09
C LYS A 6 37.31 16.67 -13.50
N ALA A 7 36.61 17.39 -12.63
CA ALA A 7 35.33 16.97 -12.09
C ALA A 7 34.38 16.65 -13.25
N LYS A 8 33.72 15.49 -13.21
CA LYS A 8 32.69 15.13 -14.19
C LYS A 8 31.58 16.19 -14.12
N PRO A 9 31.03 16.64 -15.26
CA PRO A 9 29.93 17.60 -15.24
C PRO A 9 28.75 16.99 -14.47
N SER A 10 28.25 17.75 -13.48
CA SER A 10 27.02 17.42 -12.77
C SER A 10 25.88 17.46 -13.78
N HIS A 11 25.22 16.33 -14.01
CA HIS A 11 24.04 16.31 -14.86
C HIS A 11 22.84 16.80 -14.06
N GLU A 12 22.26 17.93 -14.45
CA GLU A 12 20.99 18.41 -13.93
C GLU A 12 19.84 17.88 -14.81
N PRO A 13 18.73 17.39 -14.21
CA PRO A 13 17.54 16.99 -14.94
C PRO A 13 17.00 18.12 -15.81
N SER A 14 16.47 17.79 -16.99
CA SER A 14 15.72 18.77 -17.78
C SER A 14 14.44 19.19 -17.06
N GLN A 15 13.93 20.36 -17.42
CA GLN A 15 12.63 20.84 -16.93
C GLN A 15 11.53 19.84 -17.30
N ASP A 16 11.53 19.33 -18.54
CA ASP A 16 10.56 18.33 -19.01
C ASP A 16 10.54 17.06 -18.14
N LEU A 17 11.71 16.59 -17.70
CA LEU A 17 11.81 15.42 -16.83
C LEU A 17 11.28 15.75 -15.42
N THR A 18 11.58 16.94 -14.92
CA THR A 18 11.12 17.39 -13.60
C THR A 18 9.60 17.55 -13.58
N ASP A 19 9.02 18.12 -14.63
CA ASP A 19 7.58 18.30 -14.78
C ASP A 19 6.86 16.95 -14.93
N ALA A 20 7.42 16.02 -15.72
CA ALA A 20 6.89 14.67 -15.86
C ALA A 20 6.92 13.91 -14.53
N GLN A 21 7.99 14.04 -13.75
CA GLN A 21 8.10 13.44 -12.42
C GLN A 21 7.05 14.02 -11.47
N ALA A 22 6.89 15.35 -11.46
CA ALA A 22 5.89 16.01 -10.63
C ALA A 22 4.46 15.53 -10.96
N ALA A 23 4.14 15.40 -12.25
CA ALA A 23 2.84 14.88 -12.69
C ALA A 23 2.62 13.43 -12.27
N MET A 24 3.66 12.58 -12.33
CA MET A 24 3.59 11.21 -11.82
C MET A 24 3.38 11.17 -10.30
N ASP A 25 4.08 12.01 -9.55
CA ASP A 25 3.96 12.06 -8.09
C ASP A 25 2.57 12.52 -7.64
N GLU A 26 1.96 13.48 -8.35
CA GLU A 26 0.58 13.90 -8.12
C GLU A 26 -0.42 12.79 -8.40
N ALA A 27 -0.29 12.11 -9.55
CA ALA A 27 -1.15 10.98 -9.89
C ALA A 27 -1.01 9.84 -8.87
N TRP A 28 0.20 9.58 -8.40
CA TRP A 28 0.48 8.57 -7.38
C TRP A 28 -0.19 8.90 -6.04
N LYS A 29 -0.15 10.16 -5.60
CA LYS A 29 -0.85 10.60 -4.38
C LYS A 29 -2.34 10.35 -4.47
N VAL A 30 -2.97 10.76 -5.58
CA VAL A 30 -4.40 10.55 -5.80
C VAL A 30 -4.73 9.06 -5.82
N TYR A 31 -3.91 8.25 -6.50
CA TYR A 31 -4.07 6.80 -6.51
C TYR A 31 -4.02 6.20 -5.10
N GLU A 32 -3.03 6.56 -4.29
CA GLU A 32 -2.89 6.04 -2.92
C GLU A 32 -4.07 6.45 -2.03
N GLU A 33 -4.56 7.69 -2.14
CA GLU A 33 -5.76 8.13 -1.40
C GLU A 33 -6.98 7.28 -1.75
N LYS A 34 -7.22 7.04 -3.05
CA LYS A 34 -8.36 6.21 -3.50
C LYS A 34 -8.18 4.75 -3.11
N ARG A 35 -6.95 4.23 -3.18
CA ARG A 35 -6.61 2.87 -2.74
C ARG A 35 -6.89 2.71 -1.24
N HIS A 36 -6.48 3.64 -0.40
CA HIS A 36 -6.78 3.62 1.03
C HIS A 36 -8.29 3.73 1.32
N ALA A 37 -9.01 4.60 0.59
CA ALA A 37 -10.46 4.70 0.73
C ALA A 37 -11.16 3.38 0.40
N TYR A 38 -10.74 2.71 -0.69
CA TYR A 38 -11.29 1.41 -1.07
C TYR A 38 -10.98 0.31 -0.04
N ARG A 39 -9.73 0.25 0.45
CA ARG A 39 -9.33 -0.70 1.50
C ARG A 39 -10.12 -0.49 2.79
N LYS A 40 -10.35 0.77 3.18
CA LYS A 40 -11.19 1.10 4.32
C LYS A 40 -12.62 0.58 4.12
N ALA A 41 -13.21 0.79 2.94
CA ALA A 41 -14.55 0.28 2.64
C ALA A 41 -14.63 -1.25 2.75
N ILE A 42 -13.61 -1.98 2.25
CA ILE A 42 -13.52 -3.43 2.43
C ILE A 42 -13.47 -3.82 3.91
N ALA A 43 -12.67 -3.11 4.71
CA ALA A 43 -12.55 -3.38 6.14
C ALA A 43 -13.86 -3.11 6.89
N ASP A 44 -14.56 -2.04 6.54
CA ASP A 44 -15.86 -1.69 7.14
C ASP A 44 -16.93 -2.73 6.78
N GLU A 45 -16.96 -3.18 5.51
CA GLU A 45 -17.86 -4.24 5.06
C GLU A 45 -17.55 -5.59 5.75
N LEU A 46 -16.27 -5.93 5.93
CA LEU A 46 -15.87 -7.12 6.69
C LEU A 46 -16.37 -7.06 8.14
N ARG A 47 -16.28 -5.87 8.77
CA ARG A 47 -16.75 -5.66 10.14
C ARG A 47 -18.26 -5.77 10.26
N ALA A 48 -19.00 -5.24 9.28
CA ALA A 48 -20.46 -5.23 9.28
C ALA A 48 -21.07 -6.60 8.92
N SER A 49 -20.59 -7.21 7.84
CA SER A 49 -21.16 -8.45 7.30
C SER A 49 -20.69 -9.71 8.05
N GLY A 50 -19.50 -9.66 8.66
CA GLY A 50 -18.89 -10.82 9.32
C GLY A 50 -18.62 -12.00 8.38
N ILE A 51 -18.46 -11.76 7.06
CA ILE A 51 -18.10 -12.80 6.09
C ILE A 51 -16.62 -13.20 6.24
N SER A 52 -16.24 -14.34 5.65
CA SER A 52 -14.84 -14.76 5.62
C SER A 52 -14.03 -13.90 4.64
N HIS A 53 -12.71 -13.79 4.87
CA HIS A 53 -11.82 -13.07 3.95
C HIS A 53 -11.86 -13.66 2.53
N ALA A 54 -12.00 -14.98 2.40
CA ALA A 54 -12.13 -15.65 1.10
C ALA A 54 -13.40 -15.20 0.35
N LYS A 55 -14.52 -15.06 1.05
CA LYS A 55 -15.78 -14.60 0.45
C LYS A 55 -15.70 -13.13 0.06
N MET A 56 -15.03 -12.30 0.86
CA MET A 56 -14.78 -10.90 0.51
C MET A 56 -13.86 -10.79 -0.71
N ALA A 57 -12.79 -11.59 -0.78
CA ALA A 57 -11.86 -11.60 -1.91
C ALA A 57 -12.59 -11.90 -3.23
N ALA A 58 -13.55 -12.84 -3.23
CA ALA A 58 -14.37 -13.15 -4.42
C ALA A 58 -15.24 -11.98 -4.92
N LEU A 59 -15.47 -10.95 -4.10
CA LEU A 59 -16.25 -9.74 -4.45
C LEU A 59 -15.34 -8.56 -4.84
N THR A 60 -14.03 -8.73 -4.80
CA THR A 60 -13.05 -7.66 -5.02
C THR A 60 -11.99 -8.11 -6.02
N SER A 61 -11.12 -7.19 -6.45
CA SER A 61 -9.94 -7.52 -7.25
C SER A 61 -8.76 -8.04 -6.42
N TYR A 62 -8.94 -8.18 -5.10
CA TYR A 62 -7.87 -8.58 -4.18
C TYR A 62 -7.89 -10.07 -3.86
N THR A 63 -6.69 -10.61 -3.64
CA THR A 63 -6.51 -11.95 -3.12
C THR A 63 -6.96 -12.04 -1.66
N GLU A 64 -7.29 -13.24 -1.17
CA GLU A 64 -7.63 -13.46 0.25
C GLU A 64 -6.53 -12.93 1.18
N GLU A 65 -5.27 -13.12 0.82
CA GLU A 65 -4.14 -12.65 1.64
C GLU A 65 -4.08 -11.13 1.71
N THR A 66 -4.37 -10.44 0.60
CA THR A 66 -4.46 -8.98 0.58
C THR A 66 -5.61 -8.50 1.45
N VAL A 67 -6.77 -9.14 1.37
CA VAL A 67 -7.92 -8.85 2.24
C VAL A 67 -7.58 -9.09 3.71
N ARG A 68 -6.83 -10.15 4.03
CA ARG A 68 -6.33 -10.42 5.39
C ARG A 68 -5.37 -9.33 5.87
N HIS A 69 -4.50 -8.82 5.02
CA HIS A 69 -3.63 -7.69 5.36
C HIS A 69 -4.44 -6.41 5.61
N ILE A 70 -5.44 -6.11 4.78
CA ILE A 70 -6.36 -4.98 4.98
C ILE A 70 -7.10 -5.11 6.31
N ALA A 71 -7.63 -6.31 6.63
CA ALA A 71 -8.28 -6.56 7.90
C ALA A 71 -7.37 -6.27 9.11
N ARG A 72 -6.07 -6.59 9.01
CA ARG A 72 -5.07 -6.27 10.05
C ARG A 72 -4.78 -4.76 10.11
N GLU A 73 -4.56 -4.12 8.96
CA GLU A 73 -4.28 -2.68 8.82
C GLU A 73 -5.39 -1.85 9.49
N TYR A 74 -6.65 -2.21 9.26
CA TYR A 74 -7.83 -1.50 9.79
C TYR A 74 -8.41 -2.13 11.07
N LYS A 75 -7.65 -3.03 11.73
CA LYS A 75 -8.00 -3.64 13.03
C LYS A 75 -9.40 -4.28 13.05
N VAL A 76 -9.78 -4.97 11.98
CA VAL A 76 -11.02 -5.75 11.93
C VAL A 76 -10.90 -6.95 12.87
N PRO A 77 -11.83 -7.14 13.83
CA PRO A 77 -11.76 -8.25 14.76
C PRO A 77 -11.81 -9.60 14.03
N PRO A 78 -10.95 -10.57 14.38
CA PRO A 78 -11.01 -11.88 13.77
C PRO A 78 -12.30 -12.59 14.19
N LYS A 79 -13.03 -13.13 13.20
CA LYS A 79 -14.27 -13.89 13.45
C LYS A 79 -14.05 -15.12 14.34
N ARG A 80 -12.87 -15.73 14.26
CA ARG A 80 -12.48 -16.88 15.09
C ARG A 80 -11.38 -16.44 16.04
N LYS A 81 -11.53 -16.75 17.33
CA LYS A 81 -10.44 -16.60 18.30
C LYS A 81 -9.26 -17.45 17.82
N PRO A 82 -8.02 -16.92 17.84
CA PRO A 82 -6.84 -17.72 17.52
C PRO A 82 -6.82 -18.97 18.42
N THR A 83 -6.78 -20.15 17.82
CA THR A 83 -6.70 -21.42 18.55
C THR A 83 -5.30 -21.63 19.14
N VAL A 84 -4.30 -20.93 18.60
CA VAL A 84 -2.92 -21.00 19.04
C VAL A 84 -2.73 -19.99 20.18
N ARG A 85 -2.43 -20.48 21.38
CA ARG A 85 -1.99 -19.62 22.49
C ARG A 85 -0.68 -18.95 22.07
N PRO A 86 -0.51 -17.63 22.26
CA PRO A 86 0.81 -17.03 22.08
C PRO A 86 1.77 -17.72 23.05
N LEU A 87 2.92 -18.19 22.56
CA LEU A 87 4.02 -18.53 23.46
C LEU A 87 4.35 -17.25 24.24
N LYS A 88 4.23 -17.32 25.56
CA LYS A 88 4.76 -16.30 26.46
C LYS A 88 6.28 -16.47 26.49
N ASP A 89 7.00 -15.40 26.18
CA ASP A 89 8.41 -15.25 26.55
C ASP A 89 8.56 -15.16 28.08
#